data_AF-A0A318P6B6-F1
#
_entry.id   AF-A0A318P6B6-F1
#
_cell.length_a   1.000
_cell.length_b   1.000
_cell.length_c   1.000
_cell.angle_alpha   90.00
_cell.angle_beta   90.00
_cell.angle_gamma   90.00
#
_symmetry.space_group_name_H-M   'P 1'
#
loop_
_entity.id
_entity.type
_entity.pdbx_description
1 polymer ?
#
loop_
_entity_poly.entity_id
_entity_poly.type
_entity_poly.pdbx_seq_one_letter_code
_entity_poly.pdbx_strand_id
1 'polypeptide(L)'
;MCTNTTPIGREALLQEANNIIRQHEDYLQGMVADDVEQKGSVLVFRGEFFLDQDGLPTVKTTAVFNMFKHLAHVLSEKYHLAD
;
A
#
# COMPACT_ATOMS: atom_id res chain seq x y z
N MET A 1 22.04 6.40 -4.15
CA MET A 1 21.31 6.56 -5.43
C MET A 1 20.47 5.32 -5.62
N CYS A 2 19.15 5.44 -5.72
CA CYS A 2 18.25 4.30 -5.98
C CYS A 2 18.32 3.95 -7.47
N THR A 3 19.41 3.30 -7.90
CA THR A 3 19.75 3.14 -9.33
C THR A 3 18.99 2.03 -10.07
N ASN A 4 18.08 1.31 -9.40
CA ASN A 4 17.45 0.10 -9.95
C ASN A 4 15.91 0.16 -10.01
N THR A 5 15.28 1.24 -9.56
CA THR A 5 13.81 1.37 -9.56
C THR A 5 13.35 2.41 -10.58
N THR A 6 12.12 2.25 -11.07
CA THR A 6 11.54 3.10 -12.11
C THR A 6 10.74 4.24 -11.48
N PRO A 7 10.88 5.50 -11.95
CA PRO A 7 10.01 6.58 -11.50
C PRO A 7 8.55 6.30 -11.88
N ILE A 8 7.62 6.54 -10.96
CA ILE A 8 6.17 6.39 -11.18
C ILE A 8 5.40 7.53 -10.51
N GLY A 9 4.34 8.00 -11.16
CA GLY A 9 3.43 8.97 -10.55
C GLY A 9 2.57 8.36 -9.46
N ARG A 10 2.21 9.16 -8.45
CA ARG A 10 1.38 8.73 -7.31
C ARG A 10 0.10 8.02 -7.74
N GLU A 11 -0.66 8.61 -8.66
CA GLU A 11 -1.93 8.05 -9.12
C GLU A 11 -1.77 6.69 -9.81
N ALA A 12 -0.75 6.56 -10.68
CA ALA A 12 -0.46 5.30 -11.36
C ALA A 12 -0.01 4.22 -10.38
N LEU A 13 0.79 4.58 -9.38
CA LEU A 13 1.21 3.67 -8.32
C LEU A 13 0.03 3.20 -7.47
N LEU A 14 -0.89 4.10 -7.12
CA LEU A 14 -2.12 3.74 -6.38
C LEU A 14 -3.05 2.84 -7.21
N GLN A 15 -3.14 3.05 -8.52
CA GLN A 15 -3.90 2.15 -9.40
C GLN A 15 -3.30 0.74 -9.41
N GLU A 16 -1.99 0.62 -9.56
CA GLU A 16 -1.28 -0.66 -9.52
C GLU A 16 -1.45 -1.35 -8.15
N ALA A 17 -1.28 -0.60 -7.07
CA ALA A 17 -1.47 -1.09 -5.72
C ALA A 17 -2.90 -1.65 -5.52
N ASN A 18 -3.93 -0.90 -5.95
CA ASN A 18 -5.32 -1.33 -5.82
C ASN A 18 -5.68 -2.52 -6.72
N ASN A 19 -4.98 -2.70 -7.84
CA ASN A 19 -5.11 -3.92 -8.65
C ASN A 19 -4.58 -5.15 -7.90
N ILE A 20 -3.41 -5.02 -7.25
CA ILE A 20 -2.82 -6.09 -6.42
C ILE A 20 -3.74 -6.42 -5.23
N ILE A 21 -4.22 -5.39 -4.52
CA ILE A 21 -5.14 -5.56 -3.38
C ILE A 21 -6.36 -6.42 -3.76
N ARG A 22 -7.00 -6.12 -4.90
CA ARG A 22 -8.21 -6.83 -5.36
C ARG A 22 -7.96 -8.26 -5.81
N GLN A 23 -6.73 -8.60 -6.17
CA GLN A 23 -6.35 -9.95 -6.63
C GLN A 23 -5.81 -10.83 -5.50
N HIS A 24 -5.53 -10.25 -4.34
CA HIS A 24 -4.96 -10.97 -3.21
C HIS A 24 -6.02 -11.82 -2.48
N GLU A 25 -5.64 -12.98 -1.97
CA GLU A 25 -6.55 -13.92 -1.27
C GLU A 25 -7.15 -13.30 0.01
N ASP A 26 -6.36 -12.55 0.76
CA ASP A 26 -6.79 -11.80 1.96
C ASP A 26 -7.57 -10.50 1.67
N TYR A 27 -8.08 -10.29 0.45
CA TYR A 27 -8.86 -9.10 0.12
C TYR A 27 -10.10 -8.96 1.00
N LEU A 28 -10.29 -7.76 1.57
CA LEU A 28 -11.50 -7.38 2.31
C LEU A 28 -12.27 -6.33 1.53
N GLN A 29 -13.60 -6.46 1.50
CA GLN A 29 -14.45 -5.45 0.88
C GLN A 29 -14.21 -4.07 1.53
N GLY A 30 -13.93 -3.07 0.69
CA GLY A 30 -13.61 -1.71 1.14
C GLY A 30 -12.10 -1.47 1.37
N MET A 31 -11.25 -2.49 1.29
CA MET A 31 -9.81 -2.32 1.36
C MET A 31 -9.33 -1.61 0.08
N VAL A 32 -8.74 -0.43 0.26
CA VAL A 32 -8.25 0.44 -0.81
C VAL A 32 -7.05 1.20 -0.28
N ALA A 33 -6.02 1.36 -1.12
CA ALA A 33 -4.96 2.32 -0.88
C ALA A 33 -5.35 3.66 -1.51
N ASP A 34 -5.45 4.71 -0.70
CA ASP A 34 -5.86 6.06 -1.15
C ASP A 34 -4.70 7.06 -1.19
N ASP A 35 -3.61 6.77 -0.47
CA ASP A 35 -2.40 7.58 -0.46
C ASP A 35 -1.13 6.73 -0.32
N VAL A 36 0.00 7.30 -0.74
CA VAL A 36 1.30 6.68 -0.70
C VAL A 36 2.41 7.71 -0.50
N GLU A 37 3.25 7.50 0.49
CA GLU A 37 4.42 8.35 0.73
C GLU A 37 5.71 7.55 0.50
N GLN A 38 6.76 8.19 0.01
CA GLN A 38 8.07 7.56 -0.05
C GLN A 38 8.93 8.01 1.14
N LYS A 39 9.35 7.04 1.96
CA LYS A 39 10.29 7.23 3.07
C LYS A 39 11.61 6.54 2.73
N GLY A 40 12.56 7.31 2.22
CA GLY A 40 13.84 6.77 1.73
C GLY A 40 13.63 5.88 0.51
N SER A 41 13.91 4.59 0.65
CA SER A 41 13.72 3.58 -0.39
C SER A 41 12.43 2.75 -0.23
N VAL A 42 11.54 3.13 0.69
CA VAL A 42 10.31 2.37 0.99
C VAL A 42 9.08 3.23 0.69
N LEU A 43 8.15 2.67 -0.07
CA LEU A 43 6.80 3.18 -0.30
C LEU A 43 5.90 2.77 0.87
N VAL A 44 5.22 3.74 1.45
CA VAL A 44 4.33 3.58 2.61
C VAL A 44 2.91 3.91 2.16
N PHE A 45 2.08 2.88 2.03
CA PHE A 45 0.69 2.99 1.64
C PHE A 45 -0.21 3.32 2.84
N ARG A 46 -1.27 4.08 2.59
CA ARG A 46 -2.31 4.46 3.54
C ARG A 46 -3.69 4.18 2.95
N GLY A 47 -4.67 4.06 3.84
CA GLY A 47 -6.06 3.78 3.51
C GLY A 47 -6.86 3.37 4.74
N GLU A 48 -8.00 2.72 4.51
CA GLU A 48 -8.91 2.27 5.55
C GLU A 48 -8.34 1.10 6.37
N PHE A 49 -8.28 1.24 7.70
CA PHE A 49 -7.71 0.25 8.62
C PHE A 49 -8.77 -0.59 9.36
N PHE A 50 -10.07 -0.33 9.19
CA PHE A 50 -11.16 -1.05 9.85
C PHE A 50 -11.00 -1.15 11.37
N LEU A 51 -10.69 -0.01 11.98
CA LEU A 51 -10.63 0.13 13.44
C LEU A 51 -12.05 -0.01 14.04
N ASP A 52 -12.13 -0.38 15.31
CA ASP A 52 -13.40 -0.37 16.03
C ASP A 52 -13.83 1.07 16.44
N GLN A 53 -14.94 1.18 17.17
CA GLN A 53 -15.51 2.46 17.59
C GLN A 53 -14.59 3.24 18.55
N ASP A 54 -13.68 2.55 19.24
CA ASP A 54 -12.70 3.13 20.15
C ASP A 54 -11.37 3.42 19.43
N GLY A 55 -11.28 3.14 18.12
CA GLY A 55 -10.08 3.33 17.32
C GLY A 55 -9.04 2.23 17.50
N LEU A 56 -9.41 1.07 18.05
CA LEU A 56 -8.50 -0.03 18.30
C LEU A 56 -8.39 -0.98 17.09
N PRO A 57 -7.22 -1.59 16.88
CA PRO A 57 -7.03 -2.58 15.82
C PRO A 57 -7.93 -3.80 16.00
N THR A 58 -8.54 -4.23 14.90
CA THR A 58 -9.33 -5.46 14.82
C THR A 58 -8.58 -6.53 14.00
N VAL A 59 -9.17 -7.72 13.89
CA VAL A 59 -8.67 -8.77 12.97
C VAL A 59 -8.58 -8.26 11.53
N LYS A 60 -9.52 -7.39 11.11
CA LYS A 60 -9.50 -6.77 9.77
C LYS A 60 -8.33 -5.81 9.62
N THR A 61 -7.99 -5.08 10.68
CA THR A 61 -6.82 -4.20 10.70
C THR A 61 -5.53 -4.97 10.45
N THR A 62 -5.37 -6.17 11.02
CA THR A 62 -4.22 -7.03 10.75
C THR A 62 -4.11 -7.41 9.26
N ALA A 63 -5.21 -7.75 8.61
CA ALA A 63 -5.23 -8.05 7.18
C ALA A 63 -4.80 -6.85 6.33
N VAL A 64 -5.28 -5.64 6.65
CA VAL A 64 -4.85 -4.40 5.98
C VAL A 64 -3.36 -4.15 6.17
N PHE A 65 -2.85 -4.30 7.40
CA PHE A 65 -1.42 -4.12 7.66
C PHE A 65 -0.55 -5.08 6.86
N ASN A 66 -0.95 -6.36 6.78
CA ASN A 66 -0.25 -7.36 5.98
C ASN A 66 -0.30 -6.99 4.48
N MET A 67 -1.44 -6.52 3.99
CA MET A 67 -1.59 -6.06 2.61
C MET A 67 -0.67 -4.88 2.29
N PHE A 68 -0.72 -3.82 3.10
CA PHE A 68 0.10 -2.62 2.87
C PHE A 68 1.59 -2.92 3.02
N LYS A 69 1.96 -3.82 3.93
CA LYS A 69 3.33 -4.35 4.02
C LYS A 69 3.73 -5.10 2.74
N HIS A 70 2.86 -5.94 2.19
CA HIS A 70 3.11 -6.65 0.95
C HIS A 70 3.31 -5.67 -0.23
N LEU A 71 2.43 -4.68 -0.37
CA LEU A 71 2.54 -3.63 -1.39
C LEU A 71 3.85 -2.85 -1.25
N ALA A 72 4.18 -2.42 -0.02
CA ALA A 72 5.42 -1.72 0.27
C ALA A 72 6.63 -2.54 -0.17
N HIS A 73 6.65 -3.85 0.13
CA HIS A 73 7.75 -4.71 -0.28
C HIS A 73 7.85 -4.84 -1.80
N VAL A 74 6.77 -5.27 -2.46
CA VAL A 74 6.77 -5.58 -3.90
C VAL A 74 6.96 -4.34 -4.78
N LEU A 75 6.36 -3.21 -4.41
CA LEU A 75 6.40 -2.01 -5.23
C LEU A 75 7.65 -1.17 -4.98
N SER A 76 8.22 -1.18 -3.77
CA SER A 76 9.46 -0.43 -3.49
C SER A 76 10.69 -1.04 -4.17
N GLU A 77 10.64 -2.35 -4.48
CA GLU A 77 11.68 -3.00 -5.28
C GLU A 77 11.61 -2.63 -6.76
N LYS A 78 10.46 -2.13 -7.24
CA LYS A 78 10.22 -1.81 -8.65
C LYS A 78 10.23 -0.33 -8.93
N TYR A 79 9.72 0.48 -7.99
CA TYR A 79 9.36 1.86 -8.24
C TYR A 79 9.89 2.83 -7.17
N HIS A 80 9.99 4.09 -7.58
CA HIS A 80 10.07 5.24 -6.68
C HIS A 80 9.13 6.33 -7.19
N LEU A 81 8.59 7.15 -6.28
CA LEU A 81 7.75 8.28 -6.64
C LEU A 81 8.56 9.28 -7.47
N ALA A 82 8.04 9.58 -8.66
CA ALA A 82 8.37 10.80 -9.38
C ALA A 82 7.55 11.91 -8.72
N ASP A 83 8.20 12.82 -8.00
CA ASP A 83 7.56 14.02 -7.44
C ASP A 83 6.85 14.84 -8.52
#